data_AF-A0A3D4B5E0-F1
#
_entry.id   AF-A0A3D4B5E0-F1
#
_cell.length_a   1.000
_cell.length_b   1.000
_cell.length_c   1.000
_cell.angle_alpha   90.00
_cell.angle_beta   90.00
_cell.angle_gamma   90.00
#
_symmetry.space_group_name_H-M   'P 1'
#
loop_
_entity.id
_entity.type
_entity.pdbx_description
1 polymer ?
#
loop_
_entity_poly.entity_id
_entity_poly.type
_entity_poly.pdbx_seq_one_letter_code
_entity_poly.pdbx_strand_id
1 'polypeptide(L)' 'PIAIVAPQVRAVSRHGAVIGWTTDKQSNSTLEYGETTALGEIKRVGAFVYRHIIVLTGLKQNTAHFVLVSSTDRSDNVLS' A
#
# COMPACT_ATOMS: atom_id res chain seq x y z
N PRO A 1 9.52 16.05 -7.64
CA PRO A 1 9.07 15.15 -6.56
C PRO A 1 7.89 14.31 -7.06
N ILE A 2 7.77 13.04 -6.66
CA ILE A 2 6.53 12.28 -6.82
C ILE A 2 5.56 12.74 -5.72
N ALA A 3 4.26 12.78 -6.00
CA ALA A 3 3.21 13.06 -5.03
C ALA A 3 2.30 11.83 -4.88
N ILE A 4 1.95 11.48 -3.64
CA ILE A 4 0.97 10.45 -3.30
C ILE A 4 -0.30 11.16 -2.84
N VAL A 5 -1.43 10.81 -3.45
CA VAL A 5 -2.74 11.08 -2.87
C VAL A 5 -2.96 10.07 -1.75
N ALA A 6 -3.39 10.55 -0.58
CA ALA A 6 -3.53 9.75 0.64
C ALA A 6 -4.15 8.36 0.39
N PRO A 7 -3.55 7.28 0.93
CA PRO A 7 -4.06 5.93 0.74
C PRO A 7 -5.46 5.77 1.32
N GLN A 8 -6.28 4.99 0.62
CA GLN A 8 -7.67 4.71 1.00
C GLN A 8 -7.90 3.22 1.17
N VAL A 9 -8.62 2.85 2.22
CA VAL A 9 -9.18 1.51 2.37
C VAL A 9 -10.42 1.42 1.48
N ARG A 10 -10.32 0.67 0.38
CA ARG A 10 -11.38 0.52 -0.63
C ARG A 10 -12.43 -0.52 -0.25
N ALA A 11 -12.02 -1.57 0.44
CA ALA A 11 -12.89 -2.64 0.92
C ALA A 11 -12.25 -3.36 2.11
N VAL A 12 -13.08 -3.91 3.00
CA VAL A 12 -12.66 -4.74 4.13
C VAL A 12 -13.53 -6.01 4.14
N SER A 13 -12.90 -7.14 4.42
CA SER A 13 -13.53 -8.43 4.66
C SER A 13 -13.09 -8.99 6.00
N ARG A 14 -13.63 -10.14 6.40
CA ARG A 14 -13.28 -10.80 7.68
C ARG A 14 -11.77 -11.04 7.83
N HIS A 15 -11.06 -11.31 6.74
CA HIS A 15 -9.64 -11.66 6.76
C HIS A 15 -8.82 -10.90 5.72
N GLY A 16 -9.24 -9.71 5.31
CA GLY A 16 -8.57 -8.99 4.24
C GLY A 16 -9.03 -7.56 4.06
N ALA A 17 -8.23 -6.80 3.31
CA ALA A 17 -8.52 -5.42 2.97
C ALA A 17 -7.97 -5.11 1.58
N VAL A 18 -8.59 -4.14 0.90
CA VAL A 18 -8.12 -3.61 -0.37
C VAL A 18 -7.65 -2.20 -0.12
N ILE A 19 -6.37 -1.92 -0.37
CA ILE A 19 -5.76 -0.60 -0.20
C ILE A 19 -5.46 -0.03 -1.58
N GLY A 20 -5.82 1.23 -1.80
CA GLY A 20 -5.53 1.90 -3.06
C GLY A 20 -5.15 3.36 -2.88
N TRP A 21 -4.21 3.82 -3.69
CA TRP A 21 -3.73 5.19 -3.74
C TRP A 21 -3.40 5.57 -5.18
N THR A 22 -3.14 6.85 -5.42
CA THR A 22 -2.73 7.33 -6.74
C THR A 22 -1.50 8.20 -6.64
N THR A 23 -0.67 8.14 -7.67
CA THR A 23 0.52 8.98 -7.82
C THR A 23 0.39 9.88 -9.04
N ASP A 24 1.12 10.98 -9.04
CA ASP A 24 1.20 11.92 -10.17
C ASP A 24 2.18 11.45 -11.27
N LYS A 25 2.93 10.38 -11.01
CA LYS A 25 3.90 9.75 -11.92
C LYS A 25 3.73 8.24 -11.89
N GLN A 26 4.05 7.57 -12.99
CA GLN A 26 4.10 6.11 -12.99
C GLN A 26 5.15 5.62 -11.98
N SER A 27 4.71 4.82 -11.02
CA SER A 27 5.54 4.28 -9.94
C SER A 27 5.19 2.83 -9.65
N ASN A 28 6.10 2.12 -8.99
CA ASN A 28 5.80 0.81 -8.43
C ASN A 28 4.90 0.95 -7.17
N SER A 29 4.50 -0.19 -6.59
CA SER A 29 3.67 -0.21 -5.39
C SER A 29 4.34 -1.04 -4.29
N THR A 30 4.56 -0.45 -3.13
CA THR A 30 4.98 -1.17 -1.92
C THR A 30 3.97 -0.88 -0.81
N LEU A 31 3.59 -1.90 -0.05
CA LEU A 31 2.75 -1.76 1.12
C LEU A 31 3.31 -2.63 2.25
N GLU A 32 3.59 -2.00 3.36
CA GLU A 32 3.98 -2.62 4.61
C GLU A 32 2.77 -2.66 5.54
N TYR A 33 2.57 -3.76 6.26
CA TYR A 33 1.44 -3.92 7.17
C TYR A 33 1.77 -4.76 8.40
N GLY A 34 0.99 -4.58 9.47
CA GLY A 34 1.13 -5.33 10.71
C GLY A 34 0.12 -4.93 11.79
N GLU A 35 0.09 -5.68 12.88
CA GLU A 35 -0.83 -5.46 14.03
C GLU A 35 -0.37 -4.29 14.93
N THR A 36 0.83 -3.76 14.70
CA THR A 36 1.38 -2.59 15.39
C THR A 36 2.00 -1.65 14.37
N THR A 37 2.35 -0.43 14.80
CA THR A 37 3.08 0.53 13.96
C THR A 37 4.52 0.12 13.67
N ALA A 38 5.06 -0.90 14.35
CA ALA A 38 6.29 -1.57 13.98
C ALA A 38 5.97 -2.64 12.92
N LEU A 39 5.64 -2.19 11.71
CA LEU A 39 5.17 -3.02 10.59
C LEU A 39 6.15 -4.18 10.30
N GLY A 40 5.63 -5.32 9.81
CA GLY A 40 6.43 -6.54 9.66
C GLY A 40 6.31 -7.21 8.30
N GLU A 41 5.12 -7.20 7.70
CA GLU A 41 4.86 -7.87 6.42
C GLU A 41 4.92 -6.87 5.26
N ILE A 42 5.42 -7.31 4.10
CA ILE A 42 5.57 -6.44 2.92
C ILE A 42 4.96 -7.09 1.67
N LYS A 43 4.13 -6.32 0.95
CA LYS A 43 3.67 -6.65 -0.41
C LYS A 43 4.24 -5.67 -1.42
N ARG A 44 4.68 -6.19 -2.57
CA ARG A 44 5.25 -5.40 -3.67
C ARG A 44 4.61 -5.75 -5.00
N VAL A 45 4.37 -4.73 -5.82
CA VAL A 45 3.94 -4.85 -7.22
C VAL A 45 4.89 -4.00 -8.06
N GLY A 46 5.66 -4.64 -8.94
CA GLY A 46 6.69 -3.98 -9.74
C GLY A 46 6.18 -3.22 -10.98
N ALA A 47 4.89 -3.34 -11.31
CA ALA A 47 4.30 -2.61 -12.43
C ALA A 47 4.28 -1.10 -12.13
N PHE A 48 4.69 -0.30 -13.12
CA PHE A 48 4.69 1.15 -13.03
C PHE A 48 3.33 1.70 -13.48
N VAL A 49 2.52 2.16 -12.53
CA VAL A 49 1.14 2.62 -12.75
C VAL A 49 0.88 3.94 -12.02
N TYR A 50 -0.21 4.63 -12.38
CA TYR A 50 -0.70 5.81 -11.65
C TYR A 50 -1.72 5.47 -10.56
N ARG A 51 -2.42 4.33 -10.73
CA ARG A 51 -3.47 3.86 -9.83
C ARG A 51 -3.02 2.55 -9.22
N HIS A 52 -2.79 2.58 -7.92
CA HIS A 52 -2.24 1.45 -7.18
C HIS A 52 -3.35 0.73 -6.44
N ILE A 53 -3.25 -0.61 -6.42
CA ILE A 53 -4.15 -1.45 -5.66
C ILE A 53 -3.37 -2.64 -5.09
N ILE A 54 -3.49 -2.87 -3.79
CA ILE A 54 -2.94 -4.04 -3.12
C ILE A 54 -4.05 -4.70 -2.31
N VAL A 55 -4.18 -6.02 -2.51
CA VAL A 55 -5.12 -6.86 -1.77
C VAL A 55 -4.36 -7.58 -0.66
N LEU A 56 -4.77 -7.31 0.58
CA LEU A 56 -4.33 -8.00 1.79
C LEU A 56 -5.28 -9.16 2.08
N THR A 57 -4.69 -10.29 2.47
CA THR A 57 -5.37 -11.56 2.76
C THR A 57 -4.74 -12.18 4.00
N GLY A 58 -5.51 -12.94 4.78
CA GLY A 58 -5.01 -13.60 6.00
C GLY A 58 -4.93 -12.67 7.21
N LEU A 59 -5.60 -11.51 7.19
CA LEU A 59 -5.65 -10.61 8.34
C LEU A 59 -6.44 -11.26 9.49
N LYS A 60 -5.97 -11.10 10.73
CA LYS A 60 -6.72 -11.55 11.91
C LYS A 60 -8.00 -10.72 12.07
N GLN A 61 -9.12 -11.40 12.30
CA GLN A 61 -10.41 -10.77 12.61
C GLN A 61 -10.32 -9.95 13.91
N ASN A 62 -11.14 -8.89 14.03
CA ASN A 62 -11.29 -8.06 15.23
C ASN A 62 -9.96 -7.52 15.77
N THR A 63 -8.98 -7.34 14.90
CA THR A 63 -7.63 -6.87 15.23
C THR A 63 -7.35 -5.62 14.41
N ALA A 64 -6.79 -4.59 15.04
CA ALA A 64 -6.34 -3.41 14.32
C ALA A 64 -5.09 -3.76 13.50
N HIS A 65 -5.08 -3.34 12.24
CA HIS A 65 -3.93 -3.46 11.35
C HIS A 65 -3.52 -2.07 10.90
N PHE A 66 -2.22 -1.82 10.87
CA PHE A 66 -1.59 -0.61 10.38
C PHE A 66 -1.03 -0.88 8.99
N VAL A 67 -1.05 0.13 8.13
CA VAL A 67 -0.50 0.06 6.78
C VAL A 67 0.36 1.30 6.50
N LEU A 68 1.48 1.10 5.81
CA LEU A 68 2.28 2.15 5.21
C LEU A 68 2.42 1.83 3.73
N VAL A 69 2.12 2.80 2.87
CA VAL A 69 2.29 2.64 1.43
C VAL A 69 3.56 3.38 1.03
N SER A 70 4.25 2.90 0.01
CA SER A 70 5.31 3.64 -0.63
C SER A 70 5.35 3.36 -2.12
N SER A 71 5.96 4.27 -2.87
CA SER A 71 6.02 4.21 -4.32
C SER A 71 7.34 4.77 -4.82
N THR A 72 7.98 4.05 -5.73
CA THR A 72 9.22 4.45 -6.40
C THR A 72 8.94 4.68 -7.88
N ASP A 73 9.25 5.88 -8.39
CA ASP A 73 9.16 6.16 -9.82
C ASP A 73 10.34 5.57 -10.61
N ARG A 74 10.30 5.66 -11.95
CA ARG A 74 11.36 5.09 -12.82
C ARG A 74 12.71 5.81 -12.70
N SER A 75 12.76 6.94 -12.00
CA SER A 75 13.96 7.70 -11.72
C SER A 75 14.45 7.46 -10.29
N ASP A 76 13.98 6.38 -9.65
CA ASP A 76 14.28 5.97 -8.28
C ASP A 76 13.88 7.01 -7.20
N ASN A 77 12.94 7.91 -7.50
CA ASN A 77 12.37 8.78 -6.48
C ASN A 77 11.35 8.00 -5.64
N VAL A 78 11.56 7.94 -4.33
CA VAL A 78 10.69 7.25 -3.37
C VAL A 78 9.82 8.25 -2.60
N LEU A 79 8.56 7.90 -2.39
CA LEU A 79 7.67 8.56 -1.43
C LEU A 79 6.89 7.50 -0.63
N SER A 80 6.70 7.76 0.66
CA SER A 80 5.93 6.95 1.61
C SER A 80 4.89 7.79 2.34
#